data_AF-A0A9W6Z563-F1
#
_entry.id   AF-A0A9W6Z563-F1
#
_cell.length_a   1.000
_cell.length_b   1.000
_cell.length_c   1.000
_cell.angle_alpha   90.00
_cell.angle_beta   90.00
_cell.angle_gamma   90.00
#
_symmetry.space_group_name_H-M   'P 1'
#
loop_
_entity.id
_entity.type
_entity.pdbx_description
1 polymer ?
#
loop_
_entity_poly.entity_id
_entity_poly.type
_entity_poly.pdbx_seq_one_letter_code
_entity_poly.pdbx_strand_id
1 'polypeptide(L)'
;MSQEILSIVSFLDDPNINSPANVDASNKFRDDKDGYKVKVLQDVERSKKDIPADFKIPDLNPPKYDDDYDKDWYDNYDEVDEDDYDEYEEDDEDEDASFIEDEEVEMSEDYGEDNSK
;
A
#
# COMPACT_ATOMS: atom_id res chain seq x y z
N MET A 1 2.54 -2.29 -14.58
CA MET A 1 1.29 -1.85 -13.92
C MET A 1 1.51 -0.40 -13.49
N SER A 2 0.58 0.51 -13.78
CA SER A 2 0.74 1.92 -13.35
C SER A 2 0.64 1.99 -11.82
N GLN A 3 1.62 2.61 -11.16
CA GLN A 3 1.67 2.79 -9.70
C GLN A 3 0.38 3.40 -9.13
N GLU A 4 -0.30 4.22 -9.94
CA GLU A 4 -1.55 4.89 -9.60
C GLU A 4 -2.70 3.91 -9.29
N ILE A 5 -2.86 2.84 -10.09
CA ILE A 5 -3.96 1.89 -9.90
C ILE A 5 -3.73 1.04 -8.65
N LEU A 6 -2.47 0.66 -8.39
CA LEU A 6 -2.10 -0.09 -7.18
C LEU A 6 -2.41 0.72 -5.92
N SER A 7 -2.06 2.02 -5.94
CA SER A 7 -2.39 2.94 -4.85
C SER A 7 -3.90 3.04 -4.60
N ILE A 8 -4.71 3.17 -5.66
CA ILE A 8 -6.17 3.25 -5.53
C ILE A 8 -6.77 1.95 -4.96
N VAL A 9 -6.33 0.78 -5.43
CA VAL A 9 -6.82 -0.51 -4.91
C VAL A 9 -6.42 -0.68 -3.44
N SER A 10 -5.20 -0.32 -3.07
CA SER A 10 -4.76 -0.32 -1.67
C SER A 10 -5.61 0.63 -0.80
N PHE A 11 -5.97 1.80 -1.32
CA PHE A 11 -6.82 2.76 -0.63
C PHE A 11 -8.26 2.26 -0.42
N LEU A 12 -8.77 1.38 -1.30
CA LEU A 12 -10.09 0.75 -1.11
C LEU A 12 -10.09 -0.31 -0.02
N ASP A 13 -8.94 -0.94 0.26
CA ASP A 13 -8.82 -1.95 1.32
C ASP A 13 -8.68 -1.30 2.70
N ASP A 14 -7.90 -0.22 2.80
CA ASP A 14 -7.71 0.56 4.02
C ASP A 14 -8.07 2.06 3.82
N PRO A 15 -9.34 2.45 4.03
CA PRO A 15 -9.79 3.81 3.78
C PRO A 15 -9.33 4.80 4.87
N ASN A 16 -8.86 5.99 4.46
CA ASN A 16 -8.48 7.05 5.39
C ASN A 16 -9.72 7.76 6.01
N ILE A 17 -9.98 7.50 7.30
CA ILE A 17 -11.09 8.10 8.04
C ILE A 17 -10.81 9.50 8.61
N ASN A 18 -9.53 9.91 8.69
CA ASN A 18 -9.13 11.19 9.28
C ASN A 18 -9.29 12.36 8.31
N SER A 19 -9.30 12.09 7.01
CA SER A 19 -9.61 13.07 5.97
C SER A 19 -10.62 12.47 4.97
N PRO A 20 -11.89 12.28 5.39
CA PRO A 20 -12.84 11.53 4.60
C PRO A 20 -13.43 12.37 3.47
N ALA A 21 -13.40 11.84 2.25
CA ALA A 21 -14.15 12.42 1.14
C ALA A 21 -15.68 12.32 1.34
N ASN A 22 -16.13 11.27 2.03
CA ASN A 22 -17.52 11.05 2.40
C ASN A 22 -17.65 10.81 3.90
N VAL A 23 -18.16 11.82 4.62
CA VAL A 23 -18.31 11.80 6.08
C VAL A 23 -19.27 10.69 6.54
N ASP A 24 -20.38 10.46 5.84
CA ASP A 24 -21.35 9.42 6.23
C ASP A 24 -20.78 8.01 6.09
N ALA A 25 -20.03 7.77 5.02
CA ALA A 25 -19.35 6.50 4.79
C ALA A 25 -18.24 6.26 5.83
N SER A 26 -17.48 7.32 6.17
CA SER A 26 -16.45 7.26 7.21
C SER A 26 -17.03 6.96 8.59
N ASN A 27 -18.10 7.66 8.98
CA ASN A 27 -18.80 7.40 10.24
C ASN A 27 -19.36 5.98 10.28
N LYS A 28 -19.97 5.48 9.19
CA LYS A 28 -20.43 4.09 9.13
C LYS A 28 -19.29 3.09 9.21
N PHE A 29 -18.17 3.33 8.52
CA PHE A 29 -17.02 2.43 8.59
C PHE A 29 -16.45 2.32 10.01
N ARG A 30 -16.41 3.44 10.76
CA ARG A 30 -15.94 3.50 12.14
C ARG A 30 -16.94 2.91 13.14
N ASP A 31 -18.21 3.30 13.06
CA ASP A 31 -19.20 3.08 14.11
C ASP A 31 -20.13 1.88 13.84
N ASP A 32 -20.34 1.51 12.56
CA ASP A 32 -21.22 0.42 12.12
C ASP A 32 -20.61 -0.34 10.93
N LYS A 33 -19.55 -1.10 11.21
CA LYS A 33 -18.78 -1.81 10.19
C LYS A 33 -19.63 -2.85 9.44
N ASP A 34 -20.63 -3.45 10.09
CA ASP A 34 -21.49 -4.45 9.44
C ASP A 34 -22.53 -3.79 8.52
N GLY A 35 -23.14 -2.68 8.93
CA GLY A 35 -23.99 -1.88 8.05
C GLY A 35 -23.22 -1.31 6.84
N TYR A 36 -21.96 -0.92 7.05
CA TYR A 36 -21.06 -0.54 5.96
C TYR A 36 -20.83 -1.70 4.98
N LYS A 37 -20.51 -2.91 5.47
CA LYS A 37 -20.35 -4.11 4.62
C LYS A 37 -21.60 -4.42 3.80
N VAL A 38 -22.80 -4.34 4.40
CA VAL A 38 -24.06 -4.56 3.68
C VAL A 38 -24.19 -3.59 2.51
N LYS A 39 -23.83 -2.32 2.71
CA LYS A 39 -23.83 -1.31 1.66
C LYS A 39 -22.83 -1.63 0.54
N VAL A 40 -21.60 -2.02 0.89
CA VAL A 40 -20.57 -2.44 -0.06
C VAL A 40 -21.04 -3.64 -0.89
N LEU A 41 -21.64 -4.65 -0.27
CA LEU A 41 -22.17 -5.82 -0.97
C LEU A 41 -23.27 -5.43 -1.99
N GLN A 42 -24.16 -4.51 -1.63
CA GLN A 42 -25.15 -3.98 -2.59
C GLN A 42 -24.50 -3.28 -3.77
N ASP A 43 -23.41 -2.56 -3.53
CA ASP A 43 -22.66 -1.86 -4.57
C ASP A 43 -21.89 -2.85 -5.48
N VAL A 44 -21.37 -3.95 -4.92
CA VAL A 44 -20.78 -5.08 -5.69
C VAL A 44 -21.82 -5.76 -6.57
N GLU A 45 -23.02 -6.04 -6.06
CA GLU A 45 -24.09 -6.63 -6.89
C GLU A 45 -24.54 -5.69 -8.02
N ARG A 46 -24.47 -4.37 -7.80
CA ARG A 46 -24.74 -3.38 -8.84
C ARG A 46 -23.64 -3.37 -9.89
N SER A 47 -22.36 -3.36 -9.49
CA SER A 47 -21.23 -3.25 -10.42
C SER A 47 -21.07 -4.46 -11.33
N LYS A 48 -21.53 -5.65 -10.91
CA LYS A 48 -21.58 -6.85 -11.77
C LYS A 48 -22.33 -6.63 -13.09
N LYS A 49 -23.26 -5.66 -13.14
CA LYS A 49 -24.03 -5.33 -14.35
C LYS A 49 -23.22 -4.54 -15.37
N ASP A 50 -22.15 -3.89 -14.93
CA ASP A 50 -21.28 -3.06 -15.77
C ASP A 50 -20.14 -3.89 -16.41
N ILE A 51 -20.08 -5.19 -16.11
CA ILE A 51 -19.07 -6.10 -16.65
C ILE A 51 -19.42 -6.47 -18.10
N PRO A 52 -18.51 -6.28 -19.07
CA PRO A 52 -18.73 -6.69 -20.46
C PRO A 52 -19.00 -8.19 -20.58
N ALA A 53 -19.87 -8.58 -21.51
CA ALA A 53 -20.27 -9.98 -21.68
C ALA A 53 -19.12 -10.92 -22.08
N ASP A 54 -18.08 -10.38 -22.70
CA ASP A 54 -16.86 -11.07 -23.13
C ASP A 54 -15.74 -11.03 -22.08
N PHE A 55 -15.90 -10.28 -20.99
CA PHE A 55 -14.92 -10.17 -19.92
C PHE A 55 -15.07 -11.32 -18.91
N LYS A 56 -13.99 -12.08 -18.69
CA LYS A 56 -13.93 -13.15 -17.69
C LYS A 56 -13.29 -12.62 -16.40
N ILE A 57 -14.05 -12.65 -15.31
CA ILE A 57 -13.54 -12.30 -13.98
C ILE A 57 -12.47 -13.34 -13.56
N PRO A 58 -11.30 -12.92 -13.06
CA PRO A 58 -10.29 -13.84 -12.54
C PRO A 58 -10.78 -14.66 -11.35
N ASP A 59 -10.25 -15.88 -11.20
CA ASP A 59 -10.48 -16.68 -9.99
C ASP A 59 -9.74 -16.05 -8.80
N LEU A 60 -10.38 -16.07 -7.63
CA LEU A 60 -9.81 -15.59 -6.37
C LEU A 60 -8.76 -16.56 -5.80
N ASN A 61 -8.79 -17.82 -6.23
CA ASN A 61 -7.78 -18.81 -5.92
C ASN A 61 -6.97 -19.11 -7.19
N PRO A 62 -5.91 -18.33 -7.48
CA PRO A 62 -5.04 -18.70 -8.58
C PRO A 62 -4.49 -20.11 -8.32
N PRO A 63 -4.29 -20.93 -9.36
CA PRO A 63 -3.57 -22.19 -9.19
C PRO A 63 -2.24 -21.87 -8.50
N LYS A 64 -1.92 -22.65 -7.45
CA LYS A 64 -0.58 -22.59 -6.88
C LYS A 64 0.38 -22.90 -8.02
N TYR A 65 1.29 -21.98 -8.30
CA TYR A 65 2.41 -22.29 -9.17
C TYR A 65 3.21 -23.36 -8.45
N ASP A 66 3.44 -24.50 -9.11
CA ASP A 66 4.45 -25.43 -8.63
C ASP A 66 5.77 -24.67 -8.63
N ASP A 67 6.32 -24.46 -7.45
CA ASP A 67 7.56 -23.78 -7.10
C ASP A 67 8.81 -24.53 -7.61
N ASP A 68 8.66 -25.34 -8.66
CA ASP A 68 9.74 -26.06 -9.32
C ASP A 68 10.71 -25.13 -10.07
N TYR A 69 10.37 -23.84 -10.25
CA TYR A 69 11.27 -22.83 -10.80
C TYR A 69 12.25 -22.23 -9.78
N ASP A 70 12.07 -22.44 -8.48
CA ASP A 70 12.93 -21.86 -7.43
C ASP A 70 14.05 -22.81 -6.95
N LYS A 71 13.96 -24.11 -7.27
CA LYS A 71 15.04 -25.06 -6.93
C LYS A 71 16.31 -24.76 -7.72
N ASP A 72 16.19 -24.48 -9.02
CA ASP A 72 17.34 -24.21 -9.89
C ASP A 72 18.07 -22.88 -9.56
N TRP A 73 17.44 -21.95 -8.85
CA TRP A 73 18.07 -20.68 -8.44
C TRP A 73 18.88 -20.82 -7.15
N TYR A 74 18.39 -21.62 -6.19
CA TYR A 74 19.10 -21.90 -4.94
C TYR A 74 20.17 -22.98 -5.08
N ASP A 75 20.00 -23.96 -5.97
CA ASP A 75 20.96 -25.05 -6.18
C ASP A 75 22.29 -24.58 -6.83
N ASN A 76 22.36 -23.36 -7.36
CA ASN A 76 23.59 -22.76 -7.92
C ASN A 76 24.39 -21.94 -6.88
N TYR A 77 23.86 -21.76 -5.66
CA TYR A 77 24.55 -21.03 -4.58
C TYR A 77 25.28 -21.95 -3.59
N ASP A 78 25.11 -23.26 -3.67
CA ASP A 78 25.82 -24.24 -2.82
C ASP A 78 27.21 -24.65 -3.38
N GLU A 79 27.60 -24.13 -4.56
CA GLU A 79 28.91 -24.39 -5.18
C GLU A 79 29.78 -23.12 -5.25
N VAL A 80 29.54 -22.15 -4.36
CA VAL A 80 30.56 -21.16 -4.02
C VAL A 80 31.39 -21.71 -2.86
N ASP A 81 32.64 -22.04 -3.19
CA ASP A 81 33.71 -22.45 -2.28
C ASP A 81 33.66 -21.60 -0.99
N GLU A 82 33.35 -22.21 0.16
CA GLU A 82 33.36 -21.56 1.50
C GLU A 82 34.77 -21.09 1.90
N ASP A 83 35.76 -21.41 1.07
CA ASP A 83 37.20 -21.19 1.23
C ASP A 83 37.67 -19.76 0.86
N ASP A 84 36.83 -18.94 0.20
CA ASP A 84 37.19 -17.59 -0.30
C ASP A 84 36.69 -16.45 0.61
N TYR A 85 36.33 -16.76 1.85
CA TYR A 85 36.16 -15.72 2.88
C TYR A 85 37.52 -15.38 3.49
N ASP A 86 38.28 -14.57 2.76
CA ASP A 86 39.45 -13.87 3.30
C ASP A 86 39.03 -13.07 4.55
N GLU A 87 39.56 -13.52 5.69
CA GLU A 87 39.52 -12.89 7.00
C GLU A 87 40.24 -11.54 6.97
N TYR A 88 39.50 -10.49 6.61
CA TYR A 88 39.92 -9.12 6.88
C TYR A 88 39.40 -8.71 8.27
N GLU A 89 40.21 -9.00 9.29
CA GLU A 89 40.23 -8.26 10.55
C GLU A 89 40.83 -6.85 10.33
N GLU A 90 40.56 -5.94 11.27
CA GLU A 90 40.92 -4.50 11.36
C GLU A 90 39.96 -3.52 10.64
N ASP A 91 39.51 -2.41 11.24
CA ASP A 91 39.70 -1.83 12.58
C ASP A 91 38.70 -0.68 12.72
N ASP A 92 38.21 -0.51 13.94
CA ASP A 92 37.80 0.70 14.65
C ASP A 92 37.10 1.93 13.98
N GLU A 93 36.12 2.41 14.78
CA GLU A 93 35.79 3.83 15.06
C GLU A 93 35.15 4.71 13.96
N ASP A 94 33.86 5.02 14.10
CA ASP A 94 33.40 6.35 14.53
C ASP A 94 31.87 6.58 14.34
N GLU A 95 31.19 6.73 15.48
CA GLU A 95 30.32 7.86 15.86
C GLU A 95 29.77 8.78 14.74
N ASP A 96 28.44 8.84 14.56
CA ASP A 96 27.62 10.01 14.94
C ASP A 96 26.15 9.86 14.50
N ALA A 97 25.25 10.22 15.41
CA ALA A 97 23.81 10.22 15.26
C ALA A 97 23.32 11.56 14.68
N SER A 98 22.31 11.55 13.82
CA SER A 98 21.38 12.68 13.75
C SER A 98 19.96 12.23 13.46
N PHE A 99 19.22 12.16 14.56
CA PHE A 99 17.77 12.21 14.63
C PHE A 99 17.32 13.55 14.04
N ILE A 100 16.63 13.53 12.89
CA ILE A 100 16.01 14.75 12.34
C ILE A 100 14.77 15.03 13.18
N GLU A 101 14.91 16.08 13.98
CA GLU A 101 13.93 16.67 14.88
C GLU A 101 12.82 17.37 14.07
N ASP A 102 11.60 17.24 14.57
CA ASP A 102 10.33 17.76 14.07
C ASP A 102 10.40 19.30 13.90
N GLU A 103 10.50 19.80 12.65
CA GLU A 103 10.42 21.24 12.37
C GLU A 103 8.97 21.60 12.01
N GLU A 104 8.24 22.15 12.99
CA GLU A 104 6.91 22.74 12.86
C GLU A 104 6.90 23.79 11.73
N VAL A 105 6.29 23.43 10.59
CA VAL A 105 6.05 24.38 9.51
C VAL A 105 4.80 25.21 9.87
N GLU A 106 5.00 26.36 10.52
CA GLU A 106 3.94 27.36 10.68
C GLU A 106 3.55 27.94 9.31
N MET A 107 2.40 27.51 8.79
CA MET A 107 1.82 28.06 7.57
C MET A 107 1.13 29.39 7.92
N SER A 108 1.78 30.51 7.60
CA SER A 108 1.21 31.84 7.78
C SER A 108 0.02 32.06 6.84
N GLU A 109 -1.17 32.19 7.41
CA GLU A 109 -2.41 32.53 6.70
C GLU A 109 -2.45 34.03 6.38
N ASP A 110 -1.98 34.42 5.20
CA ASP A 110 -2.26 35.74 4.61
C ASP A 110 -3.60 35.69 3.85
N TYR A 111 -4.71 35.89 4.57
CA TYR A 111 -6.01 36.15 3.94
C TYR A 111 -6.09 37.63 3.55
N GLY A 112 -5.85 37.89 2.26
CA GLY A 112 -6.15 39.17 1.63
C GLY A 112 -7.62 39.54 1.78
N GLU A 113 -7.87 40.57 2.58
CA GLU A 113 -9.16 41.25 2.74
C GLU A 113 -9.45 42.09 1.48
N ASP A 114 -10.20 41.56 0.51
CA ASP A 114 -10.81 42.41 -0.54
C ASP A 114 -12.24 42.78 -0.14
N ASN A 115 -12.31 43.92 0.54
CA ASN A 115 -13.55 44.62 0.85
C ASN A 115 -13.75 45.69 -0.24
N SER A 116 -14.46 45.34 -1.32
CA SER A 116 -14.79 46.29 -2.39
C SER A 116 -16.26 46.23 -2.83
N LYS A 117 -17.04 47.09 -2.15
CA LYS A 117 -18.18 47.92 -2.58
C LYS A 117 -19.33 47.35 -3.42
#